data_AF-A0A1M6CQZ8-F1
#
_entry.id   AF-A0A1M6CQZ8-F1
#
_cell.length_a   1.000
_cell.length_b   1.000
_cell.length_c   1.000
_cell.angle_alpha   90.00
_cell.angle_beta   90.00
_cell.angle_gamma   90.00
#
_symmetry.space_group_name_H-M   'P 1'
#
loop_
_entity.id
_entity.type
_entity.pdbx_description
1 polymer ?
#
loop_
_entity_poly.entity_id
_entity_poly.type
_entity_poly.pdbx_seq_one_letter_code
_entity_poly.pdbx_strand_id
1 'polypeptide(L)'
;MELVPVGVIHSPYRVPGEAPHQGRFSDRTSELEIYPQFMEGLKDVEHATHLIVLYWCHLARRDTLQTRTPFGPEIRGVFACRSPSRPNPIAFCVA
;
A
#
# COMPACT_ATOMS: atom_id res chain seq x y z
N MET A 1 -14.87 -1.91 -13.12
CA MET A 1 -13.61 -2.66 -12.95
C MET A 1 -13.64 -3.24 -11.56
N GLU A 2 -13.42 -4.54 -11.45
CA GLU A 2 -13.34 -5.27 -10.18
C GLU A 2 -11.91 -5.77 -9.99
N LEU A 3 -11.40 -5.68 -8.77
CA LEU A 3 -10.08 -6.19 -8.42
C LEU A 3 -10.26 -7.50 -7.64
N VAL A 4 -9.48 -8.50 -8.00
CA VAL A 4 -9.41 -9.77 -7.27
C VAL A 4 -8.19 -9.70 -6.34
N PRO A 5 -8.36 -9.78 -5.01
CA PRO A 5 -7.23 -9.79 -4.09
C PRO A 5 -6.43 -11.08 -4.26
N VAL A 6 -5.11 -10.95 -4.47
CA VAL A 6 -4.20 -12.10 -4.65
C VAL A 6 -3.64 -12.64 -3.32
N GLY A 7 -3.88 -11.94 -2.23
CA GLY A 7 -3.30 -12.25 -0.93
C GLY A 7 -3.69 -11.22 0.13
N VAL A 8 -3.00 -11.31 1.28
CA VAL A 8 -3.14 -10.40 2.43
C VAL A 8 -1.76 -10.00 2.96
N ILE A 9 -1.69 -8.81 3.55
CA ILE A 9 -0.46 -8.29 4.17
C ILE A 9 -0.58 -8.43 5.68
N HIS A 10 0.36 -9.12 6.30
CA HIS A 10 0.53 -9.15 7.74
C HIS A 10 1.62 -8.16 8.14
N SER A 11 1.26 -7.17 8.95
CA SER A 11 2.18 -6.14 9.40
C SER A 11 2.04 -5.91 10.90
N PRO A 12 3.05 -5.32 11.56
CA PRO A 12 2.95 -4.94 12.97
C PRO A 12 2.05 -3.72 13.19
N TYR A 13 1.56 -3.07 12.14
CA TYR A 13 0.67 -1.91 12.21
C TYR A 13 -0.78 -2.38 12.21
N ARG A 14 -1.53 -2.03 13.26
CA ARG A 14 -2.91 -2.52 13.49
C ARG A 14 -3.95 -1.46 13.20
N VAL A 15 -3.63 -0.18 13.40
CA VAL A 15 -4.57 0.92 13.17
C VAL A 15 -3.99 2.03 12.28
N PRO A 16 -4.84 2.79 11.56
CA PRO A 16 -4.40 3.95 10.82
C PRO A 16 -3.63 4.92 11.72
N GLY A 17 -2.44 5.34 11.27
CA GLY A 17 -1.55 6.23 12.01
C GLY A 17 -0.35 5.53 12.67
N GLU A 18 -0.41 4.21 12.92
CA GLU A 18 0.77 3.45 13.38
C GLU A 18 1.75 3.16 12.24
N ALA A 19 1.24 2.99 11.02
CA ALA A 19 2.07 2.74 9.85
C ALA A 19 2.92 3.97 9.49
N PRO A 20 4.18 3.78 9.05
CA PRO A 20 5.03 4.89 8.64
C PRO A 20 4.44 5.61 7.42
N HIS A 21 4.74 6.90 7.27
CA HIS A 21 4.29 7.68 6.10
C HIS A 21 4.77 7.08 4.78
N GLN A 22 5.96 6.45 4.77
CA GLN A 22 6.42 5.58 3.68
C GLN A 22 7.20 4.40 4.27
N GLY A 23 6.99 3.20 3.71
CA GLY A 23 7.66 1.97 4.15
C GLY A 23 9.19 2.04 4.17
N ARG A 24 9.80 2.81 3.25
CA ARG A 24 11.26 3.04 3.17
C ARG A 24 11.87 3.62 4.46
N PHE A 25 11.09 4.26 5.31
CA PHE A 25 11.56 4.85 6.57
C PHE A 25 11.40 3.92 7.78
N SER A 26 10.96 2.68 7.57
CA SER A 26 10.83 1.68 8.61
C SER A 26 11.75 0.50 8.36
N ASP A 27 12.26 -0.05 9.46
CA ASP A 27 13.03 -1.28 9.56
C ASP A 27 12.15 -2.50 9.91
N ARG A 28 10.84 -2.32 10.10
CA ARG A 28 9.94 -3.40 10.49
C ARG A 28 9.56 -4.28 9.31
N THR A 29 9.68 -5.59 9.49
CA THR A 29 9.26 -6.59 8.50
C THR A 29 7.73 -6.69 8.41
N SER A 30 7.23 -6.91 7.21
CA SER A 30 5.86 -7.32 6.92
C SER A 30 5.88 -8.57 6.03
N GLU A 31 4.84 -9.38 6.10
CA GLU A 31 4.71 -10.62 5.35
C GLU A 31 3.59 -10.48 4.31
N LEU A 32 3.88 -10.91 3.08
CA LEU A 32 2.91 -10.98 1.99
C LEU A 32 2.46 -12.44 1.86
N GLU A 33 1.27 -12.75 2.36
CA GLU A 33 0.66 -14.06 2.18
C GLU A 33 -0.10 -14.09 0.85
N ILE A 34 0.33 -14.94 -0.08
CA ILE A 34 -0.34 -15.14 -1.38
C ILE A 34 -1.29 -16.32 -1.27
N TYR A 35 -2.52 -16.15 -1.76
CA TYR A 35 -3.52 -17.22 -1.68
C TYR A 35 -3.14 -18.42 -2.56
N PRO A 36 -3.47 -19.67 -2.15
CA PRO A 36 -3.06 -20.89 -2.84
C PRO A 36 -3.31 -20.91 -4.35
N GLN A 37 -4.44 -20.38 -4.81
CA GLN A 37 -4.82 -20.35 -6.23
C GLN A 37 -3.94 -19.44 -7.11
N PHE A 38 -3.12 -18.57 -6.51
CA PHE A 38 -2.21 -17.66 -7.22
C PHE A 38 -0.73 -18.06 -7.08
N MET A 39 -0.44 -19.18 -6.41
CA MET A 39 0.92 -19.62 -6.11
C MET A 39 1.80 -19.81 -7.35
N GLU A 40 1.24 -20.28 -8.47
CA GLU A 40 2.00 -20.42 -9.73
C GLU A 40 2.57 -19.08 -10.22
N GLY A 41 1.94 -17.96 -9.86
CA GLY A 41 2.40 -16.61 -10.19
C GLY A 41 3.65 -16.18 -9.43
N LEU A 42 4.10 -16.94 -8.43
CA LEU A 42 5.33 -16.67 -7.68
C LEU A 42 6.59 -17.31 -8.29
N LYS A 43 6.46 -18.03 -9.41
CA LYS A 43 7.61 -18.63 -10.08
C LYS A 43 8.71 -17.57 -10.32
N ASP A 44 9.94 -17.91 -9.95
CA ASP A 44 11.16 -17.09 -10.12
C ASP A 44 11.21 -15.80 -9.28
N VAL A 45 10.25 -15.58 -8.35
CA VAL A 45 10.21 -14.38 -7.49
C VAL A 45 11.44 -14.25 -6.60
N GLU A 46 12.05 -15.38 -6.23
CA GLU A 46 13.26 -15.47 -5.42
C GLU A 46 14.50 -14.87 -6.09
N HIS A 47 14.47 -14.67 -7.41
CA HIS A 47 15.54 -14.00 -8.15
C HIS A 47 15.47 -12.47 -8.03
N ALA A 48 14.36 -11.92 -7.55
CA ALA A 48 14.19 -10.49 -7.34
C ALA A 48 14.74 -10.07 -5.96
N THR A 49 15.58 -9.04 -5.93
CA THR A 49 16.03 -8.43 -4.67
C THR A 49 15.03 -7.43 -4.09
N HIS A 50 14.12 -6.93 -4.94
CA HIS A 50 13.09 -5.98 -4.57
C HIS A 50 11.80 -6.27 -5.34
N LEU A 51 10.66 -5.98 -4.73
CA LEU A 51 9.33 -6.18 -5.31
C LEU A 51 8.56 -4.86 -5.37
N ILE A 52 7.80 -4.67 -6.45
CA ILE A 52 6.73 -3.68 -6.48
C ILE A 52 5.48 -4.32 -5.88
N VAL A 53 5.04 -3.77 -4.76
CA VAL A 53 3.82 -4.22 -4.07
C VAL A 53 2.72 -3.20 -4.28
N LEU A 54 1.64 -3.64 -4.93
CA LEU A 54 0.40 -2.90 -5.04
C LEU A 54 -0.60 -3.47 -4.04
N TYR A 55 -1.15 -2.62 -3.18
CA TYR A 55 -2.09 -3.05 -2.15
C TYR A 55 -3.24 -2.08 -1.99
N TRP A 56 -4.36 -2.60 -1.50
CA TRP A 56 -5.58 -1.83 -1.32
C TRP A 56 -5.71 -1.32 0.11
N CYS A 57 -5.66 0.00 0.30
CA CYS A 57 -5.91 0.60 1.61
C CYS A 57 -7.42 0.56 1.92
N HIS A 58 -7.90 -0.58 2.41
CA HIS A 58 -9.32 -0.88 2.63
C HIS A 58 -10.05 0.08 3.59
N LEU A 59 -9.34 0.76 4.49
CA LEU A 59 -9.89 1.78 5.40
C LEU A 59 -9.83 3.22 4.85
N ALA A 60 -9.27 3.42 3.66
CA ALA A 60 -9.11 4.76 3.09
C ALA A 60 -10.42 5.33 2.56
N ARG A 61 -10.60 6.66 2.70
CA ARG A 61 -11.76 7.37 2.15
C ARG A 61 -11.62 7.53 0.64
N ARG A 62 -12.66 7.16 -0.11
CA ARG A 62 -12.65 7.13 -1.58
C ARG A 62 -13.20 8.39 -2.23
N ASP A 63 -13.92 9.21 -1.48
CA ASP A 63 -14.48 10.49 -1.90
C ASP A 63 -13.51 11.67 -1.74
N THR A 64 -12.33 11.44 -1.14
CA THR A 64 -11.33 12.47 -0.88
C THR A 64 -10.59 12.85 -2.17
N LEU A 65 -10.67 14.13 -2.55
CA LEU A 65 -9.93 14.69 -3.70
C LEU A 65 -8.81 15.65 -3.31
N GLN A 66 -8.80 16.14 -2.07
CA GLN A 66 -7.81 17.05 -1.53
C GLN A 66 -7.44 16.67 -0.09
N THR A 67 -6.19 16.89 0.29
CA THR A 67 -5.68 16.54 1.62
C THR A 67 -4.51 17.43 2.02
N ARG A 68 -4.27 17.56 3.32
CA ARG A 68 -2.96 18.00 3.84
C ARG A 68 -2.00 16.82 3.84
N THR A 69 -0.72 17.06 3.59
CA THR A 69 0.33 16.04 3.66
C THR A 69 1.15 16.23 4.94
N PRO A 70 1.94 15.22 5.36
CA PRO A 70 2.85 15.38 6.50
C PRO A 70 3.94 16.45 6.31
N PHE A 71 4.11 16.98 5.10
CA PHE A 71 5.21 17.89 4.73
C PHE A 71 4.85 19.37 4.84
N GLY A 72 3.63 19.72 5.26
CA GLY A 72 3.23 21.12 5.44
C GLY A 72 1.72 21.35 5.53
N PRO A 73 1.29 22.59 5.82
CA PRO A 73 -0.12 22.93 6.01
C PRO A 73 -0.91 23.04 4.68
N GLU A 74 -0.21 23.11 3.56
CA GLU A 74 -0.79 23.31 2.22
C GLU A 74 -1.71 22.15 1.82
N ILE A 75 -2.87 22.51 1.26
CA ILE A 75 -3.80 21.53 0.69
C ILE A 75 -3.29 21.15 -0.70
N ARG A 76 -3.21 19.84 -0.96
CA ARG A 76 -2.81 19.27 -2.26
C ARG A 76 -3.91 18.37 -2.80
N GLY A 77 -4.05 18.34 -4.12
CA GLY A 77 -4.85 17.32 -4.79
C GLY A 77 -4.26 15.92 -4.54
N VAL A 78 -5.10 14.92 -4.31
CA VAL A 78 -4.66 13.56 -3.96
C VAL A 78 -3.81 12.89 -5.05
N PHE A 79 -3.94 13.33 -6.30
CA PHE A 79 -3.14 12.85 -7.43
C PHE A 79 -1.74 13.49 -7.51
N ALA A 80 -1.52 14.61 -6.82
CA ALA A 80 -0.21 15.25 -6.70
C ALA A 80 0.56 14.77 -5.46
N CYS A 81 0.03 13.80 -4.71
CA CYS A 81 0.66 13.28 -3.50
C CYS A 81 0.42 11.77 -3.32
N ARG A 82 0.92 11.23 -2.20
CA ARG A 82 0.82 9.79 -1.85
C ARG A 82 -0.21 9.51 -0.75
N SER A 83 -1.23 10.36 -0.58
CA SER A 83 -2.29 10.11 0.39
C SER A 83 -3.02 8.79 0.09
N PRO A 84 -3.28 7.93 1.10
CA PRO A 84 -4.03 6.69 0.89
C PRO A 84 -5.49 6.96 0.52
N SER A 85 -6.08 8.07 0.99
CA SER A 85 -7.45 8.46 0.65
C SER A 85 -7.49 9.10 -0.74
N ARG A 86 -8.13 8.41 -1.68
CA ARG A 86 -8.28 8.75 -3.10
C ARG A 86 -9.35 7.84 -3.74
N PRO A 87 -9.90 8.16 -4.93
CA PRO A 87 -10.97 7.36 -5.57
C PRO A 87 -10.70 5.85 -5.66
N ASN A 88 -9.47 5.49 -6.01
CA ASN A 88 -8.97 4.12 -6.00
C ASN A 88 -7.76 4.06 -5.06
N PRO A 89 -7.93 3.65 -3.78
CA PRO A 89 -6.88 3.64 -2.75
C PRO A 89 -5.85 2.51 -2.96
N ILE A 90 -5.30 2.45 -4.16
CA ILE A 90 -4.17 1.60 -4.53
C ILE A 90 -2.93 2.32 -4.05
N ALA A 91 -2.25 1.72 -3.09
CA ALA A 91 -0.95 2.13 -2.64
C ALA A 91 0.14 1.33 -3.35
N PHE A 92 1.33 1.91 -3.40
CA PHE A 92 2.50 1.38 -4.09
C PHE A 92 3.68 1.41 -3.12
N CYS A 93 4.44 0.32 -3.04
CA CYS A 93 5.69 0.23 -2.31
C CYS A 93 6.74 -0.51 -3.15
N VAL A 94 7.99 -0.06 -3.07
CA VAL A 94 9.14 -0.89 -3.45
C VAL A 94 9.66 -1.47 -2.14
N ALA A 95 9.53 -2.79 -2.00
CA ALA A 95 9.99 -3.55 -0.83
C ALA A 95 11.28 -4.29 -1.17
#